data_AF-A0A4Q5VEJ8-F1
#
_entry.id   AF-A0A4Q5VEJ8-F1
#
_cell.length_a   1.000
_cell.length_b   1.000
_cell.length_c   1.000
_cell.angle_alpha   90.00
_cell.angle_beta   90.00
_cell.angle_gamma   90.00
#
_symmetry.space_group_name_H-M   'P 1'
#
loop_
_entity.id
_entity.type
_entity.pdbx_description
1 polymer ?
#
loop_
_entity_poly.entity_id
_entity_poly.type
_entity_poly.pdbx_seq_one_letter_code
_entity_poly.pdbx_strand_id
1 'polypeptide(L)'
;MIDIKNLFVVLLCLTPTALLSWNLYFNRNCLNEAGAKSIFDEAFDLESHGELKQAHNKYKIVDAYSCENYDVRAKAVERALAVQVILDKKR
;
A
#
# COMPACT_ATOMS: atom_id res chain seq x y z
N MET A 1 36.75 28.05 12.87
CA MET A 1 37.56 27.25 11.94
C MET A 1 37.15 25.81 12.14
N ILE A 2 36.29 25.27 11.25
CA ILE A 2 35.78 23.90 11.39
C ILE A 2 36.92 22.97 10.99
N ASP A 3 37.49 22.29 11.97
CA ASP A 3 38.55 21.31 11.78
C ASP A 3 38.06 20.22 10.80
N ILE A 4 38.86 19.89 9.78
CA ILE A 4 38.48 18.97 8.71
C ILE A 4 38.06 17.59 9.28
N LYS A 5 38.59 17.23 10.46
CA LYS A 5 38.19 16.03 11.20
C LYS A 5 36.75 16.09 11.74
N ASN A 6 36.27 17.26 12.15
CA ASN A 6 34.90 17.44 12.63
C ASN A 6 33.87 17.46 11.48
N LEU A 7 34.27 17.88 10.28
CA LEU A 7 33.40 17.89 9.10
C LEU A 7 32.99 16.46 8.69
N PHE A 8 33.93 15.51 8.75
CA PHE A 8 33.67 14.10 8.46
C PHE A 8 32.69 13.47 9.45
N VAL A 9 32.82 13.79 10.74
CA VAL A 9 31.92 13.26 11.78
C VAL A 9 30.50 13.82 11.61
N VAL A 10 30.36 15.11 11.29
CA VAL A 10 29.05 15.73 11.05
C VAL A 10 28.39 15.17 9.78
N LEU A 11 29.16 14.94 8.71
CA LEU A 11 28.65 14.28 7.49
C LEU A 11 28.23 12.83 7.75
N LEU A 12 29.01 12.07 8.53
CA LEU A 12 28.67 10.68 8.90
C LEU A 12 27.44 10.58 9.80
N CYS A 13 27.17 11.59 10.62
CA CYS A 13 26.00 11.62 11.50
C CYS A 13 24.72 12.09 10.81
N LEU A 14 24.82 12.85 9.70
CA LEU A 14 23.65 13.38 8.97
C LEU A 14 23.14 12.46 7.85
N THR A 15 24.00 11.59 7.31
CA THR A 15 23.62 10.62 6.26
C THR A 15 22.61 9.55 6.70
N PRO A 16 22.63 9.00 7.93
CA PRO A 16 21.68 7.95 8.32
C PRO A 16 20.27 8.50 8.42
N THR A 17 20.11 9.71 8.96
CA THR A 17 18.81 10.38 9.11
C THR A 17 18.17 10.73 7.78
N ALA A 18 18.96 11.16 6.78
CA ALA A 18 18.45 11.46 5.44
C ALA A 18 18.01 10.21 4.68
N LEU A 19 18.76 9.11 4.81
CA LEU A 19 18.43 7.78 4.25
C LEU A 19 17.20 7.15 4.93
N LEU A 20 17.03 7.34 6.24
CA LEU A 20 15.83 6.91 6.97
C LEU A 20 14.59 7.70 6.54
N SER A 21 14.69 9.02 6.40
CA SER A 21 13.58 9.82 5.87
C SER A 21 13.25 9.48 4.42
N TRP A 22 14.26 9.18 3.58
CA TRP A 22 14.03 8.76 2.20
C TRP A 22 13.33 7.41 2.13
N ASN A 23 13.69 6.43 2.96
CA ASN A 23 13.00 5.14 2.99
C ASN A 23 11.57 5.21 3.58
N LEU A 24 11.30 6.14 4.50
CA LEU A 24 9.96 6.42 4.99
C LEU A 24 9.10 7.18 3.96
N TYR A 25 9.71 8.01 3.11
CA TYR A 25 9.02 8.76 2.05
C TYR A 25 8.89 7.98 0.72
N PHE A 26 9.76 6.98 0.49
CA PHE A 26 9.85 6.18 -0.75
C PHE A 26 9.65 4.68 -0.51
N ASN A 27 8.65 4.28 0.27
CA ASN A 27 8.07 2.95 0.08
C ASN A 27 7.27 2.96 -1.24
N ARG A 28 8.00 2.90 -2.36
CA ARG A 28 7.57 3.01 -3.77
C ARG A 28 6.61 1.92 -4.28
N ASN A 29 5.82 1.31 -3.41
CA ASN A 29 4.80 0.31 -3.79
C ASN A 29 3.38 0.88 -3.82
N CYS A 30 3.21 2.19 -3.62
CA CYS A 30 1.91 2.81 -3.73
C CYS A 30 1.40 2.74 -5.18
N LEU A 31 0.21 2.15 -5.35
CA LEU A 31 -0.54 2.21 -6.59
C LEU A 31 -0.90 3.67 -6.87
N ASN A 32 -0.69 4.09 -8.12
CA ASN A 32 -1.31 5.32 -8.59
C ASN A 32 -2.83 5.14 -8.69
N GLU A 33 -3.57 6.24 -8.78
CA GLU A 33 -5.04 6.22 -8.81
C GLU A 33 -5.61 5.28 -9.88
N ALA A 34 -5.06 5.32 -11.10
CA ALA A 34 -5.50 4.46 -12.19
C ALA A 34 -5.24 2.97 -11.91
N GLY A 35 -4.08 2.64 -11.34
CA GLY A 35 -3.72 1.27 -10.97
C GLY A 35 -4.57 0.73 -9.82
N ALA A 36 -4.81 1.55 -8.79
CA ALA A 36 -5.70 1.23 -7.68
C ALA A 36 -7.12 0.95 -8.19
N LYS A 37 -7.64 1.81 -9.05
CA LYS A 37 -8.97 1.65 -9.65
C LYS A 37 -9.05 0.41 -10.54
N SER A 38 -8.04 0.17 -11.39
CA SER A 38 -8.00 -1.01 -12.26
C SER A 38 -8.03 -2.32 -11.48
N ILE A 39 -7.27 -2.42 -10.39
CA ILE A 39 -7.26 -3.63 -9.55
C ILE A 39 -8.58 -3.76 -8.78
N PHE A 40 -9.17 -2.64 -8.35
CA PHE A 40 -10.48 -2.63 -7.70
C PHE A 40 -11.58 -3.13 -8.65
N ASP A 41 -11.60 -2.65 -9.90
CA ASP A 41 -12.58 -3.06 -10.90
C ASP A 41 -12.42 -4.56 -11.25
N GLU A 42 -11.18 -5.05 -11.36
CA GLU A 42 -10.91 -6.49 -11.54
C GLU A 42 -11.37 -7.33 -10.34
N ALA A 43 -11.19 -6.83 -9.12
CA ALA A 43 -11.69 -7.50 -7.91
C ALA A 43 -13.22 -7.59 -7.92
N PHE A 44 -13.90 -6.53 -8.37
CA PHE A 44 -15.34 -6.48 -8.50
C PHE A 44 -15.85 -7.47 -9.55
N ASP A 45 -15.18 -7.56 -10.70
CA ASP A 45 -15.50 -8.52 -11.75
C ASP A 45 -15.37 -9.96 -11.25
N LEU A 46 -14.26 -10.30 -10.59
CA LEU A 46 -14.06 -11.62 -9.97
C LEU A 46 -15.14 -11.94 -8.93
N GLU A 47 -15.52 -10.96 -8.10
CA GLU A 47 -16.58 -11.13 -7.12
C GLU A 47 -17.91 -11.47 -7.80
N SER A 48 -18.24 -10.78 -8.91
CA SER A 48 -19.46 -11.01 -9.68
C SER A 48 -19.50 -12.39 -10.34
N HIS A 49 -18.33 -12.94 -10.69
CA HIS A 49 -18.18 -14.30 -11.21
C HIS A 49 -18.12 -15.38 -10.10
N GLY A 50 -18.21 -14.99 -8.82
CA GLY A 50 -18.15 -15.92 -7.69
C GLY A 50 -16.74 -16.38 -7.32
N GLU A 51 -15.71 -15.78 -7.91
CA GLU A 51 -14.27 -16.00 -7.64
C GLU A 51 -13.85 -15.30 -6.32
N LEU A 52 -14.60 -15.57 -5.24
CA LEU A 52 -14.57 -14.79 -3.99
C LEU A 52 -13.19 -14.73 -3.33
N LYS A 53 -12.40 -15.82 -3.38
CA LYS A 53 -11.03 -15.82 -2.82
C LYS A 53 -10.09 -14.89 -3.59
N GLN A 54 -10.20 -14.87 -4.92
CA GLN A 54 -9.36 -14.02 -5.77
C GLN A 54 -9.78 -12.55 -5.60
N ALA A 55 -11.08 -12.28 -5.61
CA ALA A 55 -11.65 -10.96 -5.35
C ALA A 55 -11.17 -10.39 -4.01
N HIS A 56 -11.28 -11.19 -2.92
CA HIS A 56 -10.81 -10.80 -1.59
C HIS A 56 -9.31 -10.41 -1.59
N ASN A 57 -8.46 -11.22 -2.22
CA ASN A 57 -7.03 -10.93 -2.28
C ASN A 57 -6.73 -9.63 -3.03
N LYS A 58 -7.45 -9.35 -4.13
CA LYS A 58 -7.28 -8.09 -4.87
C LYS A 58 -7.76 -6.88 -4.09
N TYR A 59 -8.89 -6.96 -3.39
CA TYR A 59 -9.32 -5.87 -2.51
C TYR A 59 -8.28 -5.59 -1.41
N LYS A 60 -7.64 -6.61 -0.85
CA LYS A 60 -6.53 -6.43 0.12
C LYS A 60 -5.28 -5.78 -0.50
N ILE A 61 -4.98 -6.06 -1.78
CA ILE A 61 -3.91 -5.39 -2.50
C ILE A 61 -4.23 -3.89 -2.65
N VAL A 62 -5.47 -3.56 -3.01
CA VAL A 62 -5.90 -2.15 -3.12
C VAL A 62 -5.82 -1.44 -1.78
N ASP A 63 -6.24 -2.10 -0.68
CA ASP A 63 -6.11 -1.57 0.69
C ASP A 63 -4.64 -1.27 1.05
N ALA A 64 -3.76 -2.26 0.87
CA ALA A 64 -2.36 -2.17 1.27
C ALA A 64 -1.56 -1.15 0.45
N TYR A 65 -1.94 -0.90 -0.80
CA TYR A 65 -1.11 -0.14 -1.74
C TYR A 65 -1.78 1.15 -2.28
N SER A 66 -3.04 1.46 -1.99
CA SER A 66 -3.65 2.76 -2.38
C SER A 66 -3.34 3.86 -1.36
N CYS A 67 -2.10 4.34 -1.35
CA CYS A 67 -1.61 5.27 -0.31
C CYS A 67 -2.29 6.65 -0.34
N GLU A 68 -2.57 7.17 -1.54
CA GLU A 68 -3.11 8.52 -1.75
C GLU A 68 -4.59 8.51 -2.18
N ASN A 69 -5.11 7.36 -2.63
CA ASN A 69 -6.51 7.23 -3.02
C ASN A 69 -7.35 6.62 -1.88
N TYR A 70 -7.63 7.46 -0.88
CA TYR A 70 -8.35 7.05 0.33
C TYR A 70 -9.77 6.53 0.05
N ASP A 71 -10.45 7.07 -0.96
CA ASP A 71 -11.82 6.66 -1.31
C ASP A 71 -11.85 5.23 -1.88
N VAL A 72 -10.96 4.92 -2.82
CA VAL A 72 -10.83 3.56 -3.38
C VAL A 72 -10.35 2.59 -2.31
N ARG A 73 -9.42 3.02 -1.45
CA ARG A 73 -8.94 2.22 -0.31
C ARG A 73 -10.08 1.86 0.65
N ALA A 74 -10.89 2.84 1.07
CA ALA A 74 -12.00 2.62 1.99
C ALA A 74 -13.04 1.64 1.43
N LYS A 75 -13.40 1.79 0.15
CA LYS A 75 -14.28 0.86 -0.55
C LYS A 75 -13.68 -0.55 -0.62
N ALA A 76 -12.38 -0.66 -0.90
CA ALA A 76 -11.71 -1.95 -0.96
C ALA A 76 -11.75 -2.69 0.38
N VAL A 77 -11.53 -1.98 1.50
CA VAL A 77 -11.63 -2.55 2.85
C VAL A 77 -13.05 -3.07 3.13
N GLU A 78 -14.08 -2.27 2.84
CA GLU A 78 -15.48 -2.66 3.03
C GLU A 78 -15.82 -3.93 2.24
N ARG A 79 -15.42 -3.99 0.97
CA ARG A 79 -15.67 -5.14 0.10
C ARG A 79 -14.86 -6.37 0.54
N ALA A 80 -13.60 -6.20 0.93
CA ALA A 80 -12.79 -7.30 1.46
C ALA A 80 -13.47 -7.94 2.69
N LEU A 81 -13.96 -7.12 3.63
CA LEU A 81 -14.68 -7.61 4.80
C LEU A 81 -15.97 -8.34 4.42
N ALA A 82 -16.76 -7.79 3.50
CA ALA A 82 -18.00 -8.42 3.04
C ALA A 82 -17.73 -9.79 2.41
N VAL A 83 -16.72 -9.89 1.53
CA VAL A 83 -16.34 -11.15 0.89
C VAL A 83 -15.80 -12.16 1.90
N GLN A 84 -15.00 -11.72 2.89
CA GLN A 84 -14.49 -12.58 3.96
C GLN A 84 -15.63 -13.20 4.77
N VAL A 85 -16.66 -12.43 5.12
CA VAL A 85 -17.85 -12.95 5.81
C VAL A 85 -18.55 -14.04 4.99
N ILE A 86 -18.63 -13.88 3.66
CA ILE A 86 -19.23 -14.89 2.78
C ILE A 86 -18.35 -16.15 2.75
N LEU A 87 -17.03 -16.00 2.66
CA LEU A 87 -16.09 -17.12 2.66
C LEU A 87 -16.15 -17.92 3.95
N ASP A 88 -16.24 -17.25 5.11
CA ASP A 88 -16.32 -17.91 6.41
C ASP A 88 -17.64 -18.67 6.61
N LYS A 89 -18.75 -18.19 6.04
CA LYS A 89 -20.04 -18.91 6.05
C LYS A 89 -20.05 -20.16 5.17
N LYS A 90 -19.12 -20.28 4.21
CA LYS A 90 -19.01 -21.42 3.29
C LYS A 90 -18.04 -22.51 3.79
N ARG A 91 -17.32 -22.25 4.88
CA ARG A 91 -16.40 -23.21 5.53
C ARG A 91 -17.14 -24.01 6.58
#